data_AF-A0A7X1TLT0-F1
#
_entry.id   AF-A0A7X1TLT0-F1
#
_cell.length_a   1.000
_cell.length_b   1.000
_cell.length_c   1.000
_cell.angle_alpha   90.00
_cell.angle_beta   90.00
_cell.angle_gamma   90.00
#
_symmetry.space_group_name_H-M   'P 1'
#
loop_
_entity.id
_entity.type
_entity.pdbx_description
1 polymer ?
#
loop_
_entity_poly.entity_id
_entity_poly.type
_entity_poly.pdbx_seq_one_letter_code
_entity_poly.pdbx_strand_id
1 'polypeptide(L)'
;MLERVPYWLLAIPLRLAVATIFWNSAMTKLANWDAALELFRDEYRLPVLPPDVAAHITVSIELSMPVLLVLGLGVRPAALVLLGMTSVIDR
;
A
#
# COMPACT_ATOMS: atom_id res chain seq x y z
N MET A 1 -0.69 30.21 -11.17
CA MET A 1 -1.80 29.95 -10.22
C MET A 1 -1.66 28.60 -9.49
N LEU A 2 -0.95 27.61 -10.05
CA LEU A 2 -0.75 26.28 -9.44
C LEU A 2 0.37 26.22 -8.36
N GLU A 3 1.30 27.17 -8.33
CA GLU A 3 2.45 27.20 -7.40
C GLU A 3 2.10 27.44 -5.92
N ARG A 4 0.85 27.77 -5.58
CA ARG A 4 0.44 28.08 -4.20
C ARG A 4 -0.18 26.90 -3.44
N VAL A 5 -0.44 25.77 -4.10
CA VAL A 5 -1.02 24.61 -3.41
C VAL A 5 0.13 23.80 -2.81
N PRO A 6 0.20 23.68 -1.47
CA PRO A 6 1.30 22.96 -0.86
C PRO A 6 1.15 21.46 -1.14
N TYR A 7 2.27 20.80 -1.47
CA TYR A 7 2.30 19.40 -1.90
C TYR A 7 1.60 18.43 -0.93
N TRP A 8 1.69 18.69 0.39
CA TRP A 8 1.03 17.86 1.39
C TRP A 8 -0.50 17.84 1.24
N LEU A 9 -1.09 18.94 0.77
CA LEU A 9 -2.54 19.03 0.55
C LEU A 9 -2.97 18.23 -0.68
N LEU A 10 -2.13 18.15 -1.70
CA LEU A 10 -2.33 17.28 -2.87
C LEU A 10 -2.08 15.80 -2.53
N ALA A 11 -1.15 15.52 -1.62
CA ALA A 11 -0.79 14.16 -1.25
C ALA A 11 -1.88 13.44 -0.44
N ILE A 12 -2.68 14.16 0.37
CA ILE A 12 -3.76 13.56 1.18
C ILE A 12 -4.82 12.87 0.31
N PRO A 13 -5.52 13.55 -0.63
CA PRO A 13 -6.54 12.92 -1.45
C PRO A 13 -5.97 11.81 -2.33
N LEU A 14 -4.71 11.95 -2.79
CA LEU A 14 -4.02 10.89 -3.53
C LEU A 14 -3.82 9.63 -2.67
N ARG A 15 -3.36 9.79 -1.42
CA ARG A 15 -3.20 8.66 -0.49
C ARG A 15 -4.53 8.01 -0.17
N LEU A 16 -5.58 8.80 0.06
CA LEU A 16 -6.93 8.27 0.32
C LEU A 16 -7.50 7.52 -0.90
N ALA A 17 -7.28 8.04 -2.11
CA ALA A 17 -7.73 7.39 -3.34
C ALA A 17 -7.08 6.01 -3.51
N VAL A 18 -5.75 5.93 -3.39
CA VAL A 18 -5.03 4.66 -3.46
C VAL A 18 -5.45 3.72 -2.34
N ALA A 19 -5.55 4.22 -1.10
CA ALA A 19 -5.98 3.42 0.04
C ALA A 19 -7.35 2.78 -0.17
N THR A 20 -8.31 3.54 -0.71
CA THR A 20 -9.67 3.07 -1.00
C THR A 20 -9.69 1.96 -2.05
N ILE A 21 -8.87 2.07 -3.10
CA ILE A 21 -8.79 1.05 -4.16
C ILE A 21 -8.37 -0.30 -3.58
N PHE A 22 -7.29 -0.32 -2.79
CA PHE A 22 -6.78 -1.54 -2.17
C PHE A 22 -7.72 -2.08 -1.09
N TRP A 23 -8.32 -1.20 -0.28
CA TRP A 23 -9.31 -1.60 0.72
C TRP A 23 -10.52 -2.29 0.09
N ASN A 24 -11.07 -1.71 -0.98
CA ASN A 24 -12.20 -2.30 -1.69
C ASN A 24 -11.81 -3.65 -2.32
N SER A 25 -10.62 -3.75 -2.91
CA SER A 25 -10.12 -5.02 -3.46
C SER A 25 -10.03 -6.11 -2.39
N ALA A 26 -9.48 -5.78 -1.20
CA ALA A 26 -9.42 -6.71 -0.08
C ALA A 26 -10.81 -7.14 0.39
N MET A 27 -11.75 -6.19 0.50
CA MET A 27 -13.12 -6.48 0.90
C MET A 27 -13.84 -7.39 -0.10
N THR A 28 -13.62 -7.23 -1.40
CA THR A 28 -14.16 -8.14 -2.42
C THR A 28 -13.61 -9.56 -2.25
N LYS A 29 -12.31 -9.72 -1.99
CA LYS A 29 -11.70 -11.03 -1.75
C LYS A 29 -12.20 -11.67 -0.44
N LEU A 30 -12.38 -10.87 0.61
CA LEU A 30 -12.94 -11.36 1.89
C LEU A 30 -14.42 -11.73 1.77
N ALA A 31 -15.18 -11.03 0.92
CA ALA A 31 -16.59 -11.33 0.70
C ALA A 31 -16.82 -12.66 -0.05
N ASN A 32 -15.88 -13.05 -0.91
CA ASN A 32 -15.92 -14.34 -1.61
C ASN A 32 -14.52 -14.98 -1.66
N TRP A 33 -14.17 -15.65 -0.57
CA TRP A 33 -12.84 -16.24 -0.40
C TRP A 33 -12.57 -17.38 -1.38
N ASP A 34 -13.57 -18.21 -1.66
CA ASP A 34 -13.43 -19.34 -2.59
C ASP A 34 -13.08 -18.85 -4.01
N ALA A 35 -13.75 -17.80 -4.49
CA ALA A 35 -13.43 -17.18 -5.77
C ALA A 35 -12.02 -16.53 -5.78
N ALA A 36 -11.56 -16.00 -4.65
CA ALA A 36 -10.20 -15.48 -4.53
C ALA A 36 -9.16 -16.60 -4.65
N LEU A 37 -9.39 -17.74 -4.00
CA LEU A 37 -8.52 -18.92 -4.09
C LEU A 37 -8.46 -19.49 -5.51
N GLU A 38 -9.60 -19.54 -6.21
CA GLU A 38 -9.67 -19.97 -7.61
C GLU A 38 -8.84 -19.04 -8.52
N LEU A 39 -8.93 -17.73 -8.33
CA LEU A 39 -8.10 -16.73 -9.01
C LEU A 39 -6.60 -16.99 -8.82
N PHE A 40 -6.17 -17.27 -7.59
CA PHE A 40 -4.76 -17.58 -7.30
C PHE A 40 -4.31 -18.93 -7.87
N ARG A 41 -5.23 -19.88 -8.00
CA ARG A 41 -4.95 -21.22 -8.51
C ARG A 41 -4.88 -21.26 -10.04
N ASP A 42 -5.89 -20.72 -10.69
CA ASP A 42 -6.13 -20.96 -12.11
C ASP A 42 -5.67 -19.79 -13.00
N GLU A 43 -5.80 -18.55 -12.51
CA GLU A 43 -5.44 -17.33 -13.24
C GLU A 43 -3.97 -16.94 -12.96
N TYR A 44 -3.58 -16.78 -11.69
CA TYR A 44 -2.25 -16.29 -11.32
C TYR A 44 -1.16 -17.37 -11.40
N ARG A 45 -1.51 -18.66 -11.26
CA ARG A 45 -0.63 -19.83 -11.41
C ARG A 45 0.77 -19.63 -10.84
N LEU A 46 0.84 -19.27 -9.56
CA LEU A 46 2.10 -18.95 -8.91
C LEU A 46 3.04 -20.18 -8.91
N PRO A 47 4.30 -20.03 -9.39
CA PRO A 47 5.19 -21.18 -9.58
C PRO A 47 5.76 -21.74 -8.28
N VAL A 48 5.79 -20.95 -7.20
CA VAL A 48 6.50 -21.29 -5.96
C VAL A 48 5.58 -21.32 -4.74
N LEU A 49 4.59 -20.43 -4.69
CA LEU A 49 3.74 -20.24 -3.53
C LEU A 49 2.41 -21.00 -3.70
N PRO A 50 1.98 -21.79 -2.69
CA PRO A 50 0.64 -22.36 -2.67
C PRO A 50 -0.42 -21.24 -2.77
N PRO A 51 -1.51 -21.44 -3.54
CA PRO A 51 -2.55 -20.43 -3.75
C PRO A 51 -3.15 -19.88 -2.44
N ASP A 52 -3.33 -20.75 -1.45
CA ASP A 52 -3.87 -20.40 -0.14
C ASP A 52 -2.98 -19.40 0.60
N VAL A 53 -1.67 -19.70 0.66
CA VAL A 53 -0.66 -18.81 1.28
C VAL A 53 -0.58 -17.49 0.52
N ALA A 54 -0.60 -17.54 -0.82
CA ALA A 54 -0.54 -16.35 -1.65
C ALA A 54 -1.76 -15.43 -1.47
N ALA A 55 -2.96 -16.01 -1.38
CA ALA A 55 -4.19 -15.28 -1.12
C ALA A 55 -4.15 -14.59 0.25
N HIS A 56 -3.71 -15.31 1.29
CA HIS A 56 -3.55 -14.74 2.64
C HIS A 56 -2.53 -13.60 2.69
N ILE A 57 -1.36 -13.78 2.09
CA ILE A 57 -0.34 -12.72 2.01
C ILE A 57 -0.89 -11.51 1.26
N THR A 58 -1.55 -11.74 0.13
CA THR A 58 -2.10 -10.65 -0.69
C THR A 58 -3.12 -9.85 0.09
N VAL A 59 -4.14 -10.50 0.67
CA VAL A 59 -5.16 -9.77 1.45
C VAL A 59 -4.57 -9.08 2.68
N SER A 60 -3.58 -9.68 3.32
CA SER A 60 -2.87 -9.01 4.44
C SER A 60 -2.17 -7.73 4.00
N ILE A 61 -1.53 -7.74 2.82
CA ILE A 61 -0.89 -6.56 2.22
C ILE A 61 -1.95 -5.54 1.81
N GLU A 62 -3.02 -5.97 1.16
CA GLU A 62 -4.10 -5.09 0.69
C GLU A 62 -4.88 -4.42 1.82
N LEU A 63 -4.87 -4.99 3.04
CA LEU A 63 -5.44 -4.35 4.24
C LEU A 63 -4.42 -3.47 4.97
N SER A 64 -3.20 -3.95 5.16
CA SER A 64 -2.19 -3.26 5.98
C SER A 64 -1.56 -2.07 5.27
N MET A 65 -1.24 -2.19 3.97
CA MET A 65 -0.56 -1.12 3.23
C MET A 65 -1.41 0.15 3.09
N PRO A 66 -2.72 0.10 2.82
CA PRO A 66 -3.57 1.29 2.83
C PRO A 66 -3.57 2.03 4.16
N VAL A 67 -3.64 1.30 5.27
CA VAL A 67 -3.60 1.90 6.61
C VAL A 67 -2.26 2.61 6.85
N LEU A 68 -1.15 1.94 6.51
CA LEU A 68 0.19 2.55 6.61
C LEU A 68 0.36 3.76 5.68
N LEU A 69 -0.23 3.72 4.48
CA LEU A 69 -0.22 4.79 3.49
C LEU A 69 -0.98 6.02 3.98
N VAL A 70 -2.18 5.84 4.54
CA VAL A 70 -2.99 6.93 5.12
C VAL A 70 -2.30 7.53 6.33
N LEU A 71 -1.75 6.69 7.22
CA LEU A 71 -0.98 7.16 8.38
C LEU A 71 0.38 7.78 8.02
N GLY A 72 0.84 7.62 6.78
CA GLY A 72 2.15 8.10 6.33
C GLY A 72 3.32 7.44 7.07
N LEU A 73 3.13 6.23 7.60
CA LEU A 73 4.08 5.56 8.49
C LEU A 73 5.43 5.25 7.83
N GLY A 74 5.47 4.98 6.52
CA GLY A 74 6.73 4.80 5.76
C GLY A 74 7.46 6.10 5.43
N VAL A 75 6.78 7.26 5.49
CA VAL A 75 7.37 8.57 5.15
C VAL A 75 8.22 9.10 6.30
N ARG A 76 7.86 8.79 7.54
CA ARG A 76 8.56 9.25 8.75
C ARG A 76 10.00 8.69 8.87
N PRO A 77 10.26 7.37 8.74
CA PRO A 77 11.63 6.84 8.74
C PRO A 77 12.44 7.33 7.54
N ALA A 78 11.82 7.46 6.34
CA ALA A 78 12.49 8.05 5.19
C ALA A 78 12.94 9.50 5.47
N ALA A 79 12.10 10.30 6.15
CA ALA A 79 12.45 11.66 6.56
C ALA A 79 13.62 11.69 7.57
N LEU A 80 13.70 10.73 8.50
CA LEU A 80 14.84 10.62 9.43
C LEU A 80 16.16 10.36 8.70
N VAL A 81 16.16 9.48 7.69
CA VAL A 81 17.34 9.21 6.87
C VAL A 81 17.79 10.48 6.13
N LEU A 82 16.83 11.22 5.55
CA LEU A 82 17.12 12.48 4.86
C LEU A 82 17.67 13.56 5.81
N LEU A 83 17.12 13.68 7.03
CA LEU A 83 17.68 14.56 8.06
C LEU A 83 19.12 14.19 8.42
N GLY A 84 19.43 12.88 8.49
CA GLY A 84 20.78 12.38 8.65
C GLY A 84 21.73 12.87 7.54
N MET A 85 21.31 12.75 6.27
CA MET A 85 22.11 13.26 5.14
C MET A 85 22.32 14.77 5.21
N THR A 86 21.29 15.56 5.52
CA THR A 86 21.43 17.02 5.68
C THR A 86 22.43 17.36 6.79
N SER A 87 22.42 16.62 7.90
CA SER A 87 23.38 16.84 9.00
C SER A 87 24.84 16.52 8.66
N VAL A 88 25.08 15.75 7.59
CA VAL A 88 26.43 15.48 7.05
C VAL A 88 26.86 16.59 6.11
N ILE A 89 25.94 17.10 5.29
CA ILE A 89 26.22 18.16 4.31
C ILE A 89 26.44 19.51 5.00
N ASP A 90 25.72 19.77 6.09
CA ASP A 90 25.81 21.03 6.85
C ASP A 90 27.02 21.06 7.82
N ARG A 91 28.11 20.35 7.50
CA ARG A 91 29.38 20.29 8.24
C ARG A 91 30.58 20.53 7.33
#